data_AF-A0A2I4F5T9-F1
#
_entry.id   AF-A0A2I4F5T9-F1
#
_cell.length_a   1.000
_cell.length_b   1.000
_cell.length_c   1.000
_cell.angle_alpha   90.00
_cell.angle_beta   90.00
_cell.angle_gamma   90.00
#
_symmetry.space_group_name_H-M   'P 1'
#
loop_
_entity.id
_entity.type
_entity.pdbx_description
1 polymer ?
#
loop_
_entity_poly.entity_id
_entity_poly.type
_entity_poly.pdbx_seq_one_letter_code
_entity_poly.pdbx_strand_id
1 'polypeptide(L)'
;MARKNVGVVTGTMPGEGNEELLTMRSPVNMVPSQPKKNKGRRSFLSACFVFRTESMNMGSQQKVSQATGTSQYSSKLQEALDKFDTGSNDSQPVSHFYCFDGNVEKFLRFTIPREGVPLLEKLHSRYGDFTAECRLGNMAGSMFLKLLSAILLDICRVPLKDLDITRVYEWRDALKEVLATGFDVRFLLGHLRHMIVEFHNPPPEQELAELEATITKKEAELLELRARKDRLAVAYSSFGVGSCFDHILI
;
A
#
# COMPACT_ATOMS: atom_id res chain seq x y z
N MET A 1 70.18 56.89 -15.10
CA MET A 1 70.74 56.68 -16.45
C MET A 1 69.95 55.54 -17.08
N ALA A 2 68.96 55.83 -17.94
CA ALA A 2 69.05 55.85 -19.42
C ALA A 2 69.28 54.42 -19.99
N ARG A 3 68.51 53.84 -20.93
CA ARG A 3 67.70 54.35 -22.06
C ARG A 3 66.55 53.38 -22.44
N LYS A 4 65.58 53.97 -23.15
CA LYS A 4 64.46 53.42 -23.93
C LYS A 4 64.90 52.74 -25.24
N ASN A 5 64.01 51.92 -25.84
CA ASN A 5 63.53 51.93 -27.25
C ASN A 5 62.56 50.72 -27.41
N VAL A 6 61.26 50.81 -27.73
CA VAL A 6 60.48 51.42 -28.84
C VAL A 6 60.62 50.67 -30.17
N GLY A 7 59.46 50.24 -30.71
CA GLY A 7 59.25 49.80 -32.10
C GLY A 7 58.28 48.61 -32.22
N VAL A 8 57.20 48.55 -33.01
CA VAL A 8 56.22 49.49 -33.60
C VAL A 8 55.10 48.57 -34.17
N VAL A 9 53.85 49.05 -34.18
CA VAL A 9 52.63 48.39 -34.72
C VAL A 9 52.49 48.62 -36.22
N THR A 10 52.03 47.60 -36.96
CA THR A 10 51.14 47.65 -38.16
C THR A 10 50.65 46.20 -38.40
N GLY A 11 49.45 45.83 -38.85
CA GLY A 11 48.26 46.50 -39.37
C GLY A 11 47.55 45.55 -40.36
N THR A 12 46.26 45.27 -40.14
CA THR A 12 45.19 45.08 -41.16
C THR A 12 45.05 43.74 -41.93
N MET A 13 43.85 43.13 -41.80
CA MET A 13 43.21 42.03 -42.60
C MET A 13 42.60 42.60 -43.92
N PRO A 14 41.84 41.92 -44.82
CA PRO A 14 41.42 40.50 -45.00
C PRO A 14 41.49 39.99 -46.49
N GLY A 15 41.07 38.74 -46.74
CA GLY A 15 40.72 38.18 -48.07
C GLY A 15 40.32 36.70 -47.92
N GLU A 16 39.06 36.29 -48.12
CA GLU A 16 38.47 35.78 -49.39
C GLU A 16 39.33 34.67 -50.03
N GLY A 17 38.89 33.44 -50.33
CA GLY A 17 37.60 32.75 -50.28
C GLY A 17 37.76 31.41 -51.04
N ASN A 18 37.05 30.36 -50.61
CA ASN A 18 36.73 29.11 -51.33
C ASN A 18 36.10 28.13 -50.31
N GLU A 19 34.78 27.87 -50.27
CA GLU A 19 33.97 27.09 -51.24
C GLU A 19 34.65 25.75 -51.56
N GLU A 20 34.17 24.55 -51.25
CA GLU A 20 32.82 24.00 -51.11
C GLU A 20 32.88 22.75 -50.19
N LEU A 21 31.85 22.49 -49.38
CA LEU A 21 31.33 21.13 -49.23
C LEU A 21 29.90 21.15 -48.68
N LEU A 22 28.97 21.11 -49.62
CA LEU A 22 27.74 20.32 -49.64
C LEU A 22 26.91 20.27 -48.34
N THR A 23 25.91 21.16 -48.36
CA THR A 23 24.48 20.80 -48.25
C THR A 23 24.11 19.65 -47.32
N MET A 24 23.52 19.98 -46.17
CA MET A 24 22.22 19.44 -45.74
C MET A 24 21.61 20.41 -44.71
N ARG A 25 20.65 21.21 -45.16
CA ARG A 25 19.79 22.06 -44.32
C ARG A 25 18.43 21.37 -44.13
N SER A 26 18.05 21.26 -42.86
CA SER A 26 16.68 21.23 -42.30
C SER A 26 15.82 19.94 -42.42
N PRO A 27 14.83 19.73 -41.51
CA PRO A 27 14.21 20.72 -40.64
C PRO A 27 14.16 20.40 -39.14
N VAL A 28 14.23 21.48 -38.37
CA VAL A 28 13.68 21.61 -37.02
C VAL A 28 12.18 21.27 -37.08
N ASN A 29 11.80 20.11 -36.54
CA ASN A 29 10.40 19.82 -36.22
C ASN A 29 10.10 20.37 -34.82
N MET A 30 9.61 21.60 -34.77
CA MET A 30 8.90 22.12 -33.60
C MET A 30 7.50 21.50 -33.57
N VAL A 31 7.33 20.44 -32.78
CA VAL A 31 6.01 20.00 -32.35
C VAL A 31 5.70 20.68 -31.01
N PRO A 32 4.64 21.51 -30.90
CA PRO A 32 4.18 22.00 -29.61
C PRO A 32 3.43 20.87 -28.90
N SER A 33 4.15 20.06 -28.13
CA SER A 33 3.52 19.08 -27.24
C SER A 33 2.96 19.80 -26.01
N GLN A 34 1.65 20.00 -26.08
CA GLN A 34 0.73 20.49 -25.07
C GLN A 34 1.04 19.97 -23.64
N PRO A 35 0.74 20.76 -22.59
CA PRO A 35 0.90 20.33 -21.21
C PRO A 35 -0.09 19.19 -20.93
N LYS A 36 0.40 17.95 -20.81
CA LYS A 36 -0.38 16.85 -20.23
C LYS A 36 -0.67 17.21 -18.79
N LYS A 37 -1.89 17.70 -18.54
CA LYS A 37 -2.50 17.92 -17.23
C LYS A 37 -2.39 16.63 -16.42
N ASN A 38 -1.34 16.51 -15.60
CA ASN A 38 -1.23 15.47 -14.59
C ASN A 38 -2.08 15.87 -13.37
N LYS A 39 -3.40 15.95 -13.58
CA LYS A 39 -4.39 16.41 -12.59
C LYS A 39 -4.98 15.25 -11.75
N GLY A 40 -4.56 14.01 -12.00
CA GLY A 40 -5.15 12.82 -11.36
C GLY A 40 -4.27 12.09 -10.33
N ARG A 41 -2.95 12.34 -10.24
CA ARG A 41 -2.09 11.61 -9.28
C ARG A 41 -1.93 12.30 -7.92
N ARG A 42 -2.14 13.62 -7.86
CA ARG A 42 -2.08 14.37 -6.60
C ARG A 42 -3.31 14.14 -5.70
N SER A 43 -4.44 13.74 -6.29
CA SER A 43 -5.68 13.45 -5.55
C SER A 43 -5.68 12.06 -4.91
N PHE A 44 -5.04 11.05 -5.54
CA PHE A 44 -5.04 9.69 -5.01
C PHE A 44 -4.23 9.54 -3.71
N LEU A 45 -3.02 10.10 -3.64
CA LEU A 45 -2.22 10.04 -2.40
C LEU A 45 -2.85 10.87 -1.27
N SER A 46 -3.49 11.99 -1.62
CA SER A 46 -4.24 12.80 -0.65
C SER A 46 -5.47 12.05 -0.13
N ALA A 47 -6.26 11.42 -1.00
CA ALA A 47 -7.47 10.69 -0.65
C ALA A 47 -7.21 9.37 0.09
N CYS A 48 -6.23 8.56 -0.35
CA CYS A 48 -5.83 7.33 0.35
C CYS A 48 -5.36 7.64 1.78
N PHE A 49 -4.63 8.75 1.97
CA PHE A 49 -4.17 9.16 3.29
C PHE A 49 -5.29 9.81 4.11
N VAL A 50 -6.18 10.63 3.53
CA VAL A 50 -7.33 11.20 4.27
C VAL A 50 -8.23 10.08 4.79
N PHE A 51 -8.62 9.13 3.95
CA PHE A 51 -9.49 8.01 4.34
C PHE A 51 -8.85 7.13 5.43
N ARG A 52 -7.54 6.83 5.33
CA ARG A 52 -6.83 6.03 6.36
C ARG A 52 -6.49 6.84 7.62
N THR A 53 -6.38 8.16 7.55
CA THR A 53 -6.19 9.03 8.73
C THR A 53 -7.48 9.43 9.44
N GLU A 54 -8.63 9.34 8.80
CA GLU A 54 -9.94 9.51 9.46
C GLU A 54 -10.24 8.31 10.37
N SER A 55 -9.75 7.11 10.03
CA SER A 55 -9.76 5.94 10.95
C SER A 55 -8.87 6.14 12.19
N MET A 56 -7.91 7.10 12.17
CA MET A 56 -7.05 7.40 13.33
C MET A 56 -7.76 8.17 14.46
N ASN A 57 -9.06 8.48 14.34
CA ASN A 57 -9.79 9.35 15.28
C ASN A 57 -10.83 8.64 16.18
N MET A 58 -10.90 7.31 16.23
CA MET A 58 -11.86 6.63 17.12
C MET A 58 -11.18 6.08 18.37
N GLY A 59 -10.92 6.97 19.32
CA GLY A 59 -10.85 6.59 20.73
C GLY A 59 -12.26 6.65 21.32
N SER A 60 -12.82 5.51 21.73
CA SER A 60 -13.64 5.34 22.93
C SER A 60 -14.19 3.91 23.02
N GLN A 61 -14.04 3.37 24.23
CA GLN A 61 -14.43 2.05 24.73
C GLN A 61 -15.63 1.36 24.08
N GLN A 62 -15.48 0.06 23.81
CA GLN A 62 -16.60 -0.87 23.79
C GLN A 62 -16.35 -2.03 24.75
N LYS A 63 -17.20 -2.07 25.78
CA LYS A 63 -17.33 -3.14 26.76
C LYS A 63 -17.87 -4.38 26.04
N VAL A 64 -17.01 -5.37 25.84
CA VAL A 64 -17.34 -6.64 25.19
C VAL A 64 -18.30 -7.42 26.08
N SER A 65 -19.53 -7.61 25.60
CA SER A 65 -20.43 -8.66 26.10
C SER A 65 -20.39 -9.81 25.09
N GLN A 66 -19.95 -10.97 25.57
CA GLN A 66 -19.70 -12.17 24.77
C GLN A 66 -21.00 -12.83 24.29
N ALA A 67 -21.01 -13.26 23.03
CA ALA A 67 -21.88 -14.30 22.51
C ALA A 67 -21.05 -15.34 21.75
N THR A 68 -21.45 -16.60 21.87
CA THR A 68 -20.63 -17.81 21.95
C THR A 68 -19.99 -18.31 20.63
N GLY A 69 -19.76 -17.44 19.64
CA GLY A 69 -19.01 -17.73 18.40
C GLY A 69 -17.62 -17.05 18.33
N THR A 70 -17.29 -16.21 19.31
CA THR A 70 -16.15 -15.27 19.30
C THR A 70 -14.81 -15.83 19.75
N SER A 71 -14.75 -17.04 20.33
CA SER A 71 -13.52 -17.49 21.02
C SER A 71 -12.35 -17.75 20.07
N GLN A 72 -12.61 -18.24 18.85
CA GLN A 72 -11.57 -18.55 17.88
C GLN A 72 -11.03 -17.31 17.14
N TYR A 73 -11.89 -16.31 16.88
CA TYR A 73 -11.47 -15.03 16.31
C TYR A 73 -10.66 -14.23 17.34
N SER A 74 -11.10 -14.23 18.60
CA SER A 74 -10.37 -13.60 19.70
C SER A 74 -9.00 -14.25 19.95
N SER A 75 -8.86 -15.57 19.80
CA SER A 75 -7.57 -16.25 19.99
C SER A 75 -6.59 -15.94 18.86
N LYS A 76 -7.05 -15.93 17.60
CA LYS A 76 -6.22 -15.60 16.44
C LYS A 76 -5.73 -14.14 16.46
N LEU A 77 -6.61 -13.21 16.84
CA LEU A 77 -6.23 -11.81 17.03
C LEU A 77 -5.17 -11.68 18.14
N GLN A 78 -5.36 -12.34 19.27
CA GLN A 78 -4.39 -12.28 20.37
C GLN A 78 -3.03 -12.85 19.96
N GLU A 79 -3.01 -14.00 19.30
CA GLU A 79 -1.78 -14.60 18.76
C GLU A 79 -1.07 -13.66 17.77
N ALA A 80 -1.83 -12.99 16.90
CA ALA A 80 -1.28 -12.02 15.96
C ALA A 80 -0.69 -10.79 16.65
N LEU A 81 -1.35 -10.26 17.69
CA LEU A 81 -0.83 -9.15 18.49
C LEU A 81 0.40 -9.55 19.30
N ASP A 82 0.41 -10.73 19.91
CA ASP A 82 1.55 -11.24 20.66
C ASP A 82 2.76 -11.42 19.72
N LYS A 83 2.52 -11.96 18.52
CA LYS A 83 3.54 -12.05 17.47
C LYS A 83 3.99 -10.68 16.98
N PHE A 84 3.08 -9.71 16.89
CA PHE A 84 3.40 -8.32 16.55
C PHE A 84 4.37 -7.74 17.58
N ASP A 85 4.07 -7.87 18.86
CA ASP A 85 4.84 -7.29 19.96
C ASP A 85 6.20 -7.98 20.11
N THR A 86 6.23 -9.32 20.05
CA THR A 86 7.46 -10.14 20.23
C THR A 86 8.50 -9.86 19.13
N GLY A 87 8.09 -9.89 17.86
CA GLY A 87 8.91 -9.53 16.69
C GLY A 87 10.22 -10.29 16.47
N SER A 88 10.74 -10.18 15.24
CA SER A 88 12.13 -10.50 14.87
C SER A 88 12.77 -9.19 14.35
N ASN A 89 14.09 -9.08 14.31
CA ASN A 89 14.77 -7.91 13.74
C ASN A 89 15.22 -8.16 12.29
N ASP A 90 14.43 -8.92 11.53
CA ASP A 90 14.76 -9.27 10.15
C ASP A 90 14.39 -8.13 9.21
N SER A 91 15.33 -7.21 9.02
CA SER A 91 15.15 -6.09 8.10
C SER A 91 15.09 -6.55 6.64
N GLN A 92 14.14 -5.99 5.89
CA GLN A 92 14.01 -6.19 4.46
C GLN A 92 14.58 -4.99 3.69
N PRO A 93 15.21 -5.21 2.52
CA PRO A 93 15.74 -4.11 1.72
C PRO A 93 14.64 -3.16 1.25
N VAL A 94 14.94 -1.87 1.07
CA VAL A 94 13.98 -0.84 0.64
C VAL A 94 13.16 -1.25 -0.60
N SER A 95 13.79 -1.89 -1.59
CA SER A 95 13.14 -2.33 -2.83
C SER A 95 12.07 -3.40 -2.62
N HIS A 96 12.07 -4.08 -1.47
CA HIS A 96 11.03 -5.02 -1.07
C HIS A 96 9.68 -4.33 -0.82
N PHE A 97 9.70 -3.06 -0.41
CA PHE A 97 8.51 -2.27 -0.10
C PHE A 97 8.09 -1.39 -1.27
N TYR A 98 9.04 -0.65 -1.86
CA TYR A 98 8.72 0.29 -2.92
C TYR A 98 9.90 0.57 -3.84
N CYS A 99 9.64 0.63 -5.14
CA CYS A 99 10.60 1.05 -6.17
C CYS A 99 10.39 2.52 -6.55
N PHE A 100 11.33 3.37 -6.16
CA PHE A 100 11.33 4.80 -6.48
C PHE A 100 11.75 5.06 -7.94
N ASP A 101 11.30 6.18 -8.49
CA ASP A 101 11.64 6.66 -9.84
C ASP A 101 13.08 7.21 -9.95
N GLY A 102 13.77 7.38 -8.81
CA GLY A 102 15.14 7.86 -8.72
C GLY A 102 15.27 9.38 -8.52
N ASN A 103 14.18 10.13 -8.64
CA ASN A 103 14.17 11.56 -8.37
C ASN A 103 14.24 11.82 -6.87
N VAL A 104 15.08 12.79 -6.49
CA VAL A 104 15.27 13.15 -5.08
C VAL A 104 14.94 14.61 -4.84
N GLU A 105 14.43 14.89 -3.64
CA GLU A 105 14.10 16.22 -3.14
C GLU A 105 14.58 16.35 -1.69
N LYS A 106 14.66 17.59 -1.20
CA LYS A 106 15.06 17.84 0.19
C LYS A 106 13.86 17.72 1.12
N PHE A 107 14.05 16.98 2.21
CA PHE A 107 13.17 16.99 3.36
C PHE A 107 14.01 17.31 4.60
N LEU A 108 13.77 18.47 5.20
CA LEU A 108 14.62 19.02 6.27
C LEU A 108 16.10 19.07 5.83
N ARG A 109 16.97 18.42 6.59
CA ARG A 109 18.41 18.29 6.30
C ARG A 109 18.78 17.10 5.42
N PHE A 110 17.80 16.29 4.99
CA PHE A 110 18.00 15.02 4.30
C PHE A 110 17.61 15.10 2.81
N THR A 111 18.22 14.24 2.00
CA THR A 111 17.91 14.08 0.57
C THR A 111 17.18 12.76 0.36
N ILE A 112 15.90 12.81 0.01
CA ILE A 112 15.03 11.64 -0.04
C ILE A 112 14.34 11.51 -1.40
N PRO A 113 13.77 10.35 -1.76
CA PRO A 113 12.97 10.23 -2.96
C PRO A 113 11.76 11.17 -2.96
N ARG A 114 11.52 11.80 -4.11
CA ARG A 114 10.48 12.80 -4.30
C ARG A 114 9.08 12.30 -3.92
N GLU A 115 8.79 11.03 -4.20
CA GLU A 115 7.49 10.43 -3.95
C GLU A 115 7.17 10.30 -2.46
N GLY A 116 8.20 10.23 -1.62
CA GLY A 116 8.05 10.15 -0.16
C GLY A 116 7.84 11.51 0.51
N VAL A 117 8.31 12.60 -0.10
CA VAL A 117 8.29 13.95 0.51
C VAL A 117 6.89 14.36 1.00
N PRO A 118 5.82 14.27 0.18
CA PRO A 118 4.50 14.73 0.63
C PRO A 118 3.96 13.95 1.83
N LEU A 119 4.31 12.67 1.94
CA LEU A 119 3.90 11.83 3.07
C LEU A 119 4.67 12.21 4.33
N LEU A 120 5.98 12.42 4.23
CA LEU A 120 6.81 12.80 5.35
C LEU A 120 6.52 14.23 5.84
N GLU A 121 6.21 15.16 4.95
CA GLU A 121 5.74 16.51 5.33
C GLU A 121 4.42 16.44 6.09
N LYS A 122 3.47 15.62 5.62
CA LYS A 122 2.20 15.43 6.32
C LYS A 122 2.38 14.76 7.68
N LEU A 123 3.32 13.83 7.78
CA LEU A 123 3.69 13.17 9.03
C LEU A 123 4.30 14.17 10.02
N HIS A 124 5.26 14.98 9.55
CA HIS A 124 5.90 16.03 10.32
C HIS A 124 4.86 17.05 10.81
N SER A 125 3.95 17.49 9.95
CA SER A 125 2.90 18.43 10.33
C SER A 125 1.93 17.87 11.36
N ARG A 126 1.69 16.56 11.39
CA ARG A 126 0.71 15.93 12.29
C ARG A 126 1.31 15.51 13.63
N TYR A 127 2.52 14.96 13.61
CA TYR A 127 3.14 14.33 14.78
C TYR A 127 4.36 15.10 15.33
N GLY A 128 4.73 16.21 14.69
CA GLY A 128 5.94 16.95 15.03
C GLY A 128 7.20 16.38 14.37
N ASP A 129 8.36 16.96 14.70
CA ASP A 129 9.64 16.57 14.11
C ASP A 129 10.11 15.21 14.64
N PHE A 130 9.66 14.14 14.00
CA PHE A 130 10.08 12.78 14.28
C PHE A 130 11.57 12.51 13.94
N THR A 131 12.29 13.48 13.37
CA THR A 131 13.73 13.37 13.08
C THR A 131 14.63 14.04 14.12
N ALA A 132 14.04 14.71 15.12
CA ALA A 132 14.76 15.53 16.08
C ALA A 132 15.82 14.75 16.89
N GLU A 133 15.49 13.52 17.31
CA GLU A 133 16.39 12.67 18.11
C GLU A 133 17.41 11.90 17.25
N CYS A 134 17.25 11.90 15.93
CA CYS A 134 18.12 11.18 15.01
C CYS A 134 19.48 11.87 14.91
N ARG A 135 20.52 11.16 15.35
CA ARG A 135 21.92 11.63 15.33
C ARG A 135 22.69 11.22 14.08
N LEU A 136 22.03 10.56 13.13
CA LEU A 136 22.66 10.13 11.89
C LEU A 136 23.01 11.33 11.01
N GLY A 137 24.17 11.23 10.34
CA GLY A 137 24.55 12.18 9.31
C GLY A 137 23.64 12.12 8.08
N ASN A 138 23.74 13.11 7.20
CA ASN A 138 22.86 13.25 6.03
C ASN A 138 22.74 11.97 5.20
N MET A 139 23.85 11.28 4.91
CA MET A 139 23.84 10.05 4.10
C MET A 139 23.04 8.93 4.77
N ALA A 140 23.38 8.58 6.02
CA ALA A 140 22.72 7.49 6.74
C ALA A 140 21.25 7.82 7.04
N GLY A 141 20.96 9.03 7.53
CA GLY A 141 19.57 9.44 7.80
C GLY A 141 18.71 9.48 6.54
N SER A 142 19.28 9.87 5.39
CA SER A 142 18.58 9.82 4.10
C SER A 142 18.22 8.38 3.69
N MET A 143 19.06 7.38 4.00
CA MET A 143 18.75 5.97 3.73
C MET A 143 17.57 5.48 4.58
N PHE A 144 17.53 5.81 5.87
CA PHE A 144 16.43 5.42 6.75
C PHE A 144 15.13 6.16 6.43
N LEU A 145 15.20 7.44 6.04
CA LEU A 145 14.02 8.17 5.54
C LEU A 145 13.54 7.65 4.19
N LYS A 146 14.44 7.15 3.34
CA LYS A 146 14.08 6.44 2.11
C LYS A 146 13.34 5.12 2.43
N LEU A 147 13.83 4.35 3.41
CA LEU A 147 13.13 3.15 3.91
C LEU A 147 11.76 3.50 4.47
N LEU A 148 11.68 4.52 5.34
CA LEU A 148 10.41 4.99 5.91
C LEU A 148 9.43 5.43 4.81
N SER A 149 9.90 6.17 3.81
CA SER A 149 9.09 6.58 2.66
C SER A 149 8.54 5.37 1.90
N ALA A 150 9.35 4.33 1.72
CA ALA A 150 8.93 3.11 1.03
C ALA A 150 7.84 2.39 1.81
N ILE A 151 8.01 2.23 3.13
CA ILE A 151 7.00 1.64 4.02
C ILE A 151 5.69 2.43 3.95
N LEU A 152 5.74 3.75 4.06
CA LEU A 152 4.55 4.60 4.01
C LEU A 152 3.82 4.50 2.67
N LEU A 153 4.56 4.49 1.56
CA LEU A 153 3.97 4.33 0.23
C LEU A 153 3.35 2.95 0.05
N ASP A 154 4.00 1.90 0.56
CA ASP A 154 3.49 0.53 0.50
C ASP A 154 2.22 0.36 1.35
N ILE A 155 2.22 0.87 2.58
CA ILE A 155 1.01 0.95 3.43
C ILE A 155 -0.12 1.65 2.68
N CYS A 156 0.13 2.76 2.01
CA CYS A 156 -0.90 3.49 1.27
C CYS A 156 -1.43 2.76 0.03
N ARG A 157 -0.68 1.78 -0.50
CA ARG A 157 -1.04 1.04 -1.72
C ARG A 157 -1.79 -0.25 -1.42
N VAL A 158 -1.57 -0.86 -0.26
CA VAL A 158 -2.23 -2.11 0.14
C VAL A 158 -3.57 -1.77 0.82
N PRO A 159 -4.72 -2.01 0.17
CA PRO A 159 -6.01 -1.85 0.83
C PRO A 159 -6.18 -2.92 1.92
N LEU A 160 -6.95 -2.62 2.98
CA LEU A 160 -7.20 -3.57 4.09
C LEU A 160 -7.74 -4.93 3.61
N LYS A 161 -8.51 -4.95 2.52
CA LYS A 161 -9.10 -6.17 1.93
C LYS A 161 -8.05 -7.14 1.36
N ASP A 162 -6.94 -6.60 0.87
CA ASP A 162 -5.84 -7.37 0.28
C ASP A 162 -4.63 -7.44 1.24
N LEU A 163 -4.83 -7.09 2.51
CA LEU A 163 -3.77 -7.03 3.49
C LEU A 163 -3.40 -8.45 3.94
N ASP A 164 -2.15 -8.82 3.75
CA ASP A 164 -1.55 -9.98 4.42
C ASP A 164 -0.97 -9.55 5.77
N ILE A 165 -1.30 -10.26 6.84
CA ILE A 165 -0.75 -9.99 8.17
C ILE A 165 0.77 -10.14 8.22
N THR A 166 1.34 -11.00 7.37
CA THR A 166 2.79 -11.13 7.20
C THR A 166 3.41 -9.82 6.75
N ARG A 167 2.74 -9.09 5.85
CA ARG A 167 3.19 -7.78 5.36
C ARG A 167 3.21 -6.73 6.48
N VAL A 168 2.27 -6.80 7.41
CA VAL A 168 2.25 -5.92 8.60
C VAL A 168 3.46 -6.17 9.51
N TYR A 169 3.87 -7.43 9.65
CA TYR A 169 5.08 -7.77 10.42
C TYR A 169 6.35 -7.25 9.75
N GLU A 170 6.45 -7.32 8.42
CA GLU A 170 7.59 -6.77 7.67
C GLU A 170 7.70 -5.25 7.83
N TRP A 171 6.58 -4.53 7.73
CA TRP A 171 6.55 -3.09 7.99
C TRP A 171 6.96 -2.76 9.42
N ARG A 172 6.49 -3.55 10.39
CA ARG A 172 6.87 -3.39 11.79
C ARG A 172 8.37 -3.56 11.99
N ASP A 173 8.97 -4.60 11.43
CA ASP A 173 10.40 -4.90 11.63
C ASP A 173 11.27 -3.81 11.03
N ALA A 174 10.93 -3.34 9.83
CA ALA A 174 11.60 -2.21 9.21
C ALA A 174 11.40 -0.89 10.00
N LEU A 175 10.21 -0.66 10.58
CA LEU A 175 9.97 0.50 11.46
C LEU A 175 10.71 0.40 12.79
N LYS A 176 10.88 -0.79 13.36
CA LYS A 176 11.72 -1.00 14.57
C LYS A 176 13.18 -0.66 14.28
N GLU A 177 13.68 -0.96 13.09
CA GLU A 177 15.02 -0.54 12.66
C GLU A 177 15.13 0.98 12.52
N VAL A 178 14.16 1.61 11.86
CA VAL A 178 14.10 3.08 11.76
C VAL A 178 14.05 3.73 13.16
N LEU A 179 13.26 3.17 14.08
CA LEU A 179 13.18 3.61 15.47
C LEU A 179 14.53 3.48 16.19
N ALA A 180 15.25 2.37 15.99
CA ALA A 180 16.56 2.13 16.61
C ALA A 180 17.61 3.17 16.20
N THR A 181 17.42 3.85 15.07
CA THR A 181 18.32 4.94 14.61
C THR A 181 18.00 6.31 15.21
N GLY A 182 16.93 6.43 15.99
CA GLY A 182 16.51 7.65 16.66
C GLY A 182 15.45 8.46 15.92
N PHE A 183 14.80 7.92 14.88
CA PHE A 183 13.56 8.51 14.37
C PHE A 183 12.39 8.10 15.25
N ASP A 184 11.60 9.06 15.75
CA ASP A 184 10.43 8.75 16.57
C ASP A 184 9.25 8.29 15.71
N VAL A 185 9.22 7.01 15.33
CA VAL A 185 8.16 6.40 14.51
C VAL A 185 7.18 5.55 15.33
N ARG A 186 7.14 5.73 16.65
CA ARG A 186 6.26 4.94 17.55
C ARG A 186 4.78 5.07 17.20
N PHE A 187 4.36 6.23 16.70
CA PHE A 187 2.98 6.44 16.24
C PHE A 187 2.64 5.55 15.02
N LEU A 188 3.59 5.24 14.14
CA LEU A 188 3.38 4.31 13.03
C LEU A 188 3.27 2.87 13.53
N LEU A 189 4.09 2.47 14.50
CA LEU A 189 3.98 1.15 15.13
C LEU A 189 2.60 0.98 15.80
N GLY A 190 2.11 2.02 16.47
CA GLY A 190 0.73 2.04 17.00
C GLY A 190 -0.32 1.91 15.90
N HIS A 191 -0.14 2.58 14.76
CA HIS A 191 -1.04 2.45 13.61
C HIS A 191 -1.03 1.04 13.00
N LEU A 192 0.15 0.42 12.83
CA LEU A 192 0.25 -0.97 12.37
C LEU A 192 -0.48 -1.94 13.31
N ARG A 193 -0.31 -1.75 14.61
CA ARG A 193 -1.01 -2.55 15.62
C ARG A 193 -2.52 -2.38 15.53
N HIS A 194 -3.00 -1.17 15.24
CA HIS A 194 -4.43 -0.93 15.01
C HIS A 194 -4.95 -1.61 13.74
N MET A 195 -4.17 -1.61 12.65
CA MET A 195 -4.54 -2.32 11.42
C MET A 195 -4.71 -3.83 11.63
N ILE A 196 -3.94 -4.45 12.54
CA ILE A 196 -4.15 -5.87 12.90
C ILE A 196 -5.52 -6.06 13.54
N VAL A 197 -5.93 -5.16 14.44
CA VAL A 197 -7.26 -5.21 15.07
C VAL A 197 -8.35 -5.03 14.02
N GLU A 198 -8.24 -4.05 13.13
CA GLU A 198 -9.19 -3.83 12.04
C GLU A 198 -9.27 -5.03 11.08
N PHE A 199 -8.13 -5.66 10.78
CA PHE A 199 -8.07 -6.84 9.91
C PHE A 199 -8.80 -8.05 10.50
N HIS A 200 -8.71 -8.26 11.82
CA HIS A 200 -9.36 -9.39 12.48
C HIS A 200 -10.81 -9.11 12.90
N ASN A 201 -11.23 -7.85 12.95
CA ASN A 201 -12.58 -7.42 13.24
C ASN A 201 -13.20 -6.76 12.00
N PRO A 202 -13.60 -7.54 10.97
CA PRO A 202 -14.23 -6.98 9.79
C PRO A 202 -15.51 -6.22 10.16
N PRO A 203 -15.92 -5.23 9.34
CA PRO A 203 -17.16 -4.50 9.58
C PRO A 203 -18.36 -5.44 9.65
N PRO A 204 -19.36 -5.17 10.51
CA PRO A 204 -20.54 -6.01 10.65
C PRO A 204 -21.30 -6.20 9.34
N GLU A 205 -21.19 -5.25 8.40
CA GLU A 205 -21.79 -5.35 7.06
C GLU A 205 -21.14 -6.45 6.21
N GLN A 206 -19.83 -6.67 6.35
CA GLN A 206 -19.13 -7.74 5.64
C GLN A 206 -19.51 -9.10 6.23
N GLU A 207 -19.56 -9.20 7.56
CA GLU A 207 -20.00 -10.42 8.26
C GLU A 207 -21.44 -10.79 7.88
N LEU A 208 -22.33 -9.79 7.81
CA LEU A 208 -23.71 -9.97 7.34
C LEU A 208 -23.76 -10.49 5.90
N ALA A 209 -23.00 -9.90 4.98
CA ALA A 209 -22.98 -10.32 3.57
C ALA A 209 -22.47 -11.76 3.40
N GLU A 210 -21.44 -12.16 4.16
CA GLU A 210 -20.91 -13.52 4.16
C GLU A 210 -21.93 -14.52 4.74
N LEU A 211 -22.67 -14.12 5.78
CA LEU A 211 -23.72 -14.92 6.37
C LEU A 211 -24.92 -15.09 5.42
N GLU A 212 -25.36 -14.02 4.76
CA GLU A 212 -26.41 -14.07 3.73
C GLU A 212 -26.02 -14.98 2.55
N ALA A 213 -24.78 -14.90 2.08
CA ALA A 213 -24.26 -15.80 1.05
C ALA A 213 -24.26 -17.27 1.51
N THR A 214 -23.98 -17.51 2.79
CA THR A 214 -24.03 -18.86 3.38
C THR A 214 -25.46 -19.38 3.49
N ILE A 215 -26.40 -18.53 3.93
CA ILE A 215 -27.83 -18.87 4.02
C ILE A 215 -28.37 -19.24 2.65
N THR A 216 -28.16 -18.39 1.64
CA THR A 216 -28.64 -18.63 0.27
C THR A 216 -28.08 -19.94 -0.32
N LYS A 217 -26.80 -20.23 -0.09
CA LYS A 217 -26.19 -21.52 -0.47
C LYS A 217 -26.90 -22.69 0.21
N LYS A 218 -27.13 -22.60 1.53
CA LYS A 218 -27.79 -23.67 2.30
C LYS A 218 -29.25 -23.86 1.90
N GLU A 219 -29.95 -22.78 1.58
CA GLU A 219 -31.32 -22.84 1.06
C GLU A 219 -31.38 -23.55 -0.29
N ALA A 220 -30.42 -23.32 -1.19
CA ALA A 220 -30.31 -24.05 -2.45
C ALA A 220 -30.07 -25.55 -2.23
N GLU A 221 -29.14 -25.93 -1.34
CA GLU A 221 -28.89 -27.33 -0.95
C GLU A 221 -30.17 -27.99 -0.38
N LEU A 222 -30.92 -27.28 0.46
CA LEU A 222 -32.19 -27.76 1.02
C LEU A 222 -33.26 -27.96 -0.06
N LEU A 223 -33.34 -27.08 -1.05
CA LEU A 223 -34.28 -27.20 -2.16
C LEU A 223 -33.99 -28.47 -2.98
N GLU A 224 -32.72 -28.74 -3.26
CA GLU A 224 -32.30 -29.94 -4.00
C GLU A 224 -32.64 -31.23 -3.23
N LEU A 225 -32.35 -31.25 -1.93
CA LEU A 225 -32.67 -32.40 -1.07
C LEU A 225 -34.19 -32.62 -0.96
N ARG A 226 -34.99 -31.55 -0.90
CA ARG A 226 -36.46 -31.66 -0.92
C ARG A 226 -36.95 -32.22 -2.25
N ALA A 227 -36.46 -31.74 -3.38
CA ALA A 227 -36.80 -32.30 -4.69
C ALA A 227 -36.43 -33.79 -4.79
N ARG A 228 -35.26 -34.18 -4.25
CA ARG A 228 -34.86 -35.60 -4.18
C ARG A 228 -35.83 -36.43 -3.32
N LYS A 229 -36.22 -35.91 -2.16
CA LYS A 229 -37.19 -36.56 -1.28
C LYS A 229 -38.54 -36.76 -1.98
N ASP A 230 -39.05 -35.74 -2.66
CA ASP A 230 -40.35 -35.80 -3.34
C ASP A 230 -40.33 -36.80 -4.51
N ARG A 231 -39.23 -36.87 -5.27
CA ARG A 231 -39.03 -37.91 -6.29
C ARG A 231 -39.09 -39.32 -5.71
N LEU A 232 -38.44 -39.54 -4.56
CA LEU A 232 -38.48 -40.84 -3.89
C LEU A 232 -39.88 -41.16 -3.37
N ALA A 233 -40.60 -40.18 -2.82
CA ALA A 233 -41.97 -40.38 -2.33
C ALA A 233 -42.94 -40.81 -3.45
N VAL A 234 -42.82 -40.21 -4.64
CA VAL A 234 -43.59 -40.62 -5.83
C VAL A 234 -43.24 -42.05 -6.24
N ALA A 235 -41.95 -42.40 -6.29
CA ALA A 235 -41.50 -43.74 -6.63
C ALA A 235 -42.05 -44.81 -5.66
N TYR A 236 -42.01 -44.54 -4.35
CA TYR A 236 -42.59 -45.43 -3.33
C TYR A 236 -44.10 -45.59 -3.48
N SER A 237 -44.82 -44.49 -3.75
CA SER A 237 -46.28 -44.53 -3.93
C SER A 237 -46.69 -45.34 -5.17
N SER A 238 -45.87 -45.32 -6.22
CA SER A 238 -46.10 -46.13 -7.43
C SER A 238 -45.85 -47.63 -7.24
N PHE A 239 -45.05 -48.02 -6.23
CA PHE A 239 -44.78 -49.41 -5.89
C PHE A 239 -45.88 -50.02 -4.99
N GLY A 240 -46.72 -49.18 -4.37
CA GLY A 240 -47.75 -49.58 -3.40
C GLY A 240 -49.09 -50.02 -3.99
N VAL A 241 -49.26 -50.06 -5.31
CA VAL A 241 -50.51 -50.52 -5.95
C VAL A 241 -50.21 -51.59 -7.00
N GLY A 242 -49.53 -52.65 -6.56
CA GLY A 242 -49.52 -53.94 -7.25
C GLY A 242 -50.61 -54.84 -6.69
N SER A 243 -51.87 -54.55 -7.01
CA SER A 243 -52.96 -55.54 -6.92
C SER A 243 -52.62 -56.68 -7.89
N CYS A 244 -51.96 -57.73 -7.39
CA CYS A 244 -51.75 -58.99 -8.09
C CYS A 244 -52.27 -60.19 -7.27
N PHE A 245 -53.04 -59.98 -6.22
CA PHE A 245 -53.56 -61.06 -5.35
C PHE A 245 -55.06 -61.35 -5.47
N ASP A 246 -55.73 -60.92 -6.56
CA ASP A 246 -57.15 -61.19 -6.78
C ASP A 246 -57.44 -62.20 -7.91
N HIS A 247 -56.54 -63.16 -8.18
CA HIS A 247 -56.79 -64.21 -9.19
C HIS A 247 -56.47 -65.66 -8.78
N ILE A 248 -56.28 -65.95 -7.49
CA ILE A 248 -56.12 -67.33 -6.99
C ILE A 248 -57.21 -67.59 -5.94
N LEU A 249 -58.46 -67.78 -6.35
CA LEU A 249 -59.53 -68.47 -5.61
C LEU A 249 -60.80 -68.52 -6.48
N ILE A 250 -60.79 -69.37 -7.52
CA ILE A 250 -61.99 -70.03 -8.08
C ILE A 250 -61.60 -71.47 -8.39
#